data_AF-A0A7C2P9E2-F1
#
_entry.id   AF-A0A7C2P9E2-F1
#
_cell.length_a   1.000
_cell.length_b   1.000
_cell.length_c   1.000
_cell.angle_alpha   90.00
_cell.angle_beta   90.00
_cell.angle_gamma   90.00
#
_symmetry.space_group_name_H-M   'P 1'
#
loop_
_entity.id
_entity.type
_entity.pdbx_description
1 polymer ?
#
loop_
_entity_poly.entity_id
_entity_poly.type
_entity_poly.pdbx_seq_one_letter_code
_entity_poly.pdbx_strand_id
1 'polypeptide(L)' 'MDKATVEKVVRQVVRTFPEMDGVTPTVRQQPGDSPQFLLTFKGKAALPGGRTLTRIVRVVADDRGRILRISTSR' A
#
# COMPACT_ATOMS: atom_id res chain seq x y z
N MET A 1 12.23 -7.10 0.67
CA MET A 1 12.33 -5.68 0.31
C MET A 1 12.84 -4.91 1.51
N ASP A 2 13.80 -3.99 1.32
CA ASP A 2 14.36 -3.19 2.43
C ASP A 2 13.44 -2.03 2.85
N LYS A 3 13.76 -1.42 4.00
CA LYS A 3 12.97 -0.34 4.60
C LYS A 3 12.89 0.91 3.71
N ALA A 4 14.00 1.33 3.11
CA ALA A 4 14.04 2.54 2.28
C ALA A 4 13.15 2.41 1.04
N THR A 5 13.11 1.22 0.45
CA THR A 5 12.25 0.90 -0.68
C THR A 5 10.78 0.86 -0.26
N VAL A 6 10.47 0.33 0.93
CA VAL A 6 9.10 0.37 1.49
C VAL A 6 8.64 1.81 1.65
N GLU A 7 9.46 2.68 2.24
CA GLU A 7 9.13 4.11 2.42
C GLU A 7 8.90 4.82 1.07
N LYS A 8 9.68 4.48 0.04
CA LYS A 8 9.48 5.00 -1.32
C LYS A 8 8.11 4.60 -1.89
N VAL A 9 7.67 3.35 -1.67
CA VAL A 9 6.34 2.90 -2.10
C VAL A 9 5.25 3.58 -1.26
N VAL A 10 5.43 3.68 0.06
CA VAL A 10 4.49 4.38 0.97
C VAL A 10 4.26 5.82 0.50
N ARG A 11 5.32 6.59 0.23
CA ARG A 11 5.20 7.97 -0.27
C ARG A 11 4.40 8.07 -1.57
N GLN A 12 4.56 7.11 -2.48
CA GLN A 12 3.78 7.08 -3.73
C GLN A 12 2.30 6.76 -3.46
N VAL A 13 2.03 5.81 -2.57
CA VAL A 13 0.65 5.41 -2.20
C VAL A 13 -0.08 6.55 -1.50
N VAL A 14 0.54 7.21 -0.53
CA VAL A 14 -0.08 8.31 0.24
C VAL A 14 -0.46 9.49 -0.66
N ARG A 15 0.30 9.76 -1.73
CA ARG A 15 -0.07 10.80 -2.72
C ARG A 15 -1.37 10.50 -3.45
N THR A 16 -1.72 9.23 -3.63
CA THR A 16 -2.97 8.80 -4.29
C THR A 16 -4.09 8.50 -3.30
N PHE A 17 -3.73 8.04 -2.09
CA PHE A 17 -4.64 7.66 -1.02
C PHE A 17 -4.20 8.36 0.28
N PRO A 18 -4.55 9.64 0.48
CA PRO A 18 -4.14 10.39 1.68
C PRO A 18 -4.56 9.73 2.99
N GLU A 19 -5.64 8.96 2.98
CA GLU A 19 -6.11 8.15 4.12
C GLU A 19 -5.15 7.01 4.53
N MET A 20 -4.09 6.78 3.77
CA MET A 20 -3.01 5.83 4.08
C MET A 20 -1.82 6.50 4.77
N ASP A 21 -1.87 7.82 5.03
CA ASP A 21 -0.80 8.49 5.75
C ASP A 21 -0.63 7.91 7.17
N GLY A 22 0.62 7.71 7.58
CA GLY A 22 0.96 7.00 8.83
C GLY A 22 0.66 5.49 8.85
N VAL A 23 0.05 4.91 7.79
CA VAL A 23 -0.22 3.46 7.74
C VAL A 23 1.05 2.70 7.37
N THR A 24 1.46 1.77 8.24
CA THR A 24 2.54 0.83 7.93
C THR A 24 1.97 -0.37 7.16
N PRO A 25 2.37 -0.60 5.89
CA PRO A 25 1.87 -1.73 5.12
C PRO A 25 2.47 -3.05 5.61
N THR A 26 1.70 -4.14 5.50
CA THR A 26 2.28 -5.48 5.58
C THR A 26 2.93 -5.84 4.25
N VAL A 27 4.17 -6.29 4.26
CA VAL A 27 4.93 -6.66 3.06
C VAL A 27 5.04 -8.18 2.96
N ARG A 28 4.70 -8.76 1.81
CA ARG A 28 4.86 -10.19 1.52
C ARG A 28 5.51 -10.37 0.15
N GLN A 29 6.48 -11.28 0.04
CA GLN A 29 7.01 -11.66 -1.27
C GLN A 29 5.97 -12.49 -2.03
N GLN A 30 5.82 -12.24 -3.33
CA GLN A 30 4.98 -13.02 -4.23
C GLN A 30 5.82 -14.14 -4.87
N PRO A 31 5.23 -15.32 -5.12
CA PRO A 31 5.88 -16.36 -5.89
C PRO A 31 6.02 -15.94 -7.36
N GLY A 32 7.14 -16.30 -8.00
CA GLY A 32 7.41 -16.03 -9.41
C GLY A 32 8.89 -15.93 -9.73
N ASP A 33 9.22 -15.85 -11.02
CA ASP A 33 10.61 -15.82 -11.52
C ASP A 33 11.34 -14.50 -11.23
N SER A 34 10.59 -13.43 -10.96
CA SER A 34 11.12 -12.10 -10.63
C SER A 34 10.67 -11.67 -9.23
N PRO A 35 11.53 -10.99 -8.45
CA PRO A 35 11.19 -10.59 -7.09
C PRO A 35 10.09 -9.52 -7.10
N GLN A 36 8.89 -9.94 -6.73
CA GLN A 36 7.74 -9.06 -6.54
C GLN A 36 7.27 -9.10 -5.09
N PHE A 37 6.76 -7.97 -4.62
CA PHE A 37 6.28 -7.78 -3.26
C PHE A 37 4.86 -7.25 -3.28
N LEU A 38 3.98 -7.88 -2.50
CA LEU A 38 2.65 -7.40 -2.19
C LEU A 38 2.71 -6.59 -0.89
N LEU A 39 2.44 -5.29 -1.00
CA LEU A 39 2.24 -4.38 0.12
C LEU A 39 0.75 -4.20 0.33
N THR A 40 0.25 -4.46 1.53
CA THR A 40 -1.15 -4.26 1.88
C THR A 40 -1.28 -3.18 2.95
N PHE A 41 -1.95 -2.09 2.59
CA PHE A 41 -2.30 -0.98 3.45
C PHE A 41 -3.73 -1.14 3.94
N LYS A 42 -3.97 -0.83 5.21
CA LYS A 42 -5.29 -0.81 5.83
C LYS A 42 -5.47 0.54 6.51
N GLY A 43 -6.11 1.47 5.83
CA GLY A 43 -6.41 2.79 6.38
C GLY A 43 -7.88 2.95 6.72
N LYS A 44 -8.19 4.02 7.44
CA LYS A 44 -9.53 4.39 7.86
C LYS A 44 -9.81 5.80 7.37
N ALA A 45 -10.88 5.97 6.61
CA ALA A 45 -11.36 7.27 6.19
C ALA A 45 -12.58 7.66 7.03
N ALA A 46 -12.55 8.86 7.61
CA ALA A 46 -13.73 9.43 8.25
C ALA A 46 -14.76 9.82 7.18
N LEU A 47 -16.02 9.50 7.44
CA LEU A 47 -17.15 9.89 6.63
C LEU A 47 -18.00 10.92 7.39
N PRO A 48 -18.78 11.76 6.68
CA PRO A 48 -19.76 12.64 7.31
C PRO A 48 -20.68 11.88 8.27
N GLY A 49 -20.99 12.49 9.41
CA GLY A 49 -21.84 11.88 10.45
C GLY A 49 -21.12 10.90 11.37
N GLY A 50 -19.79 10.95 11.47
CA GLY A 50 -19.01 10.19 12.45
C GLY A 50 -18.78 8.72 12.09
N ARG A 51 -19.16 8.31 10.88
CA ARG A 51 -18.91 6.95 10.38
C ARG A 51 -17.47 6.81 9.92
N THR A 52 -16.93 5.59 9.96
CA THR A 52 -15.59 5.27 9.44
C THR A 52 -15.70 4.23 8.34
N LEU A 53 -15.02 4.44 7.22
CA LEU A 53 -14.86 3.46 6.16
C LEU A 53 -13.45 2.88 6.22
N THR A 54 -13.35 1.56 6.29
CA THR A 54 -12.06 0.88 6.15
C THR A 54 -11.74 0.74 4.67
N ARG A 55 -10.58 1.25 4.25
CA ARG A 55 -10.10 1.07 2.88
C ARG A 55 -8.84 0.21 2.88
N ILE A 56 -8.81 -0.79 2.00
CA ILE A 56 -7.64 -1.65 1.81
C ILE A 56 -7.03 -1.33 0.45
N VAL A 57 -5.76 -0.93 0.44
CA VAL A 57 -4.98 -0.72 -0.79
C VAL A 57 -3.91 -1.81 -0.87
N ARG A 58 -3.89 -2.55 -1.97
CA ARG A 58 -2.90 -3.58 -2.26
C ARG A 58 -2.03 -3.13 -3.41
N VAL A 59 -0.73 -3.15 -3.20
CA VAL A 59 0.27 -2.70 -4.17
C VAL A 59 1.21 -3.86 -4.47
N VAL A 60 1.35 -4.19 -5.74
CA VAL A 60 2.41 -5.08 -6.21
C VAL A 60 3.56 -4.19 -6.69
N ALA A 61 4.75 -4.39 -6.13
CA ALA A 61 5.95 -3.67 -6.51
C ALA A 61 7.12 -4.63 -6.74
N ASP A 62 8.10 -4.21 -7.54
CA ASP A 62 9.38 -4.92 -7.64
C ASP A 62 10.30 -4.63 -6.44
N ASP A 63 11.46 -5.27 -6.43
CA ASP A 63 12.52 -5.09 -5.42
C ASP A 63 13.10 -3.67 -5.36
N ARG A 64 12.90 -2.84 -6.39
CA ARG A 64 13.32 -1.43 -6.48
C ARG A 64 12.21 -0.44 -6.11
N GLY A 65 11.05 -0.94 -5.69
CA GLY A 65 9.90 -0.15 -5.30
C GLY A 65 9.19 0.53 -6.48
N ARG A 66 9.35 -0.01 -7.69
CA ARG A 66 8.50 0.36 -8.83
C ARG A 66 7.15 -0.33 -8.65
N ILE A 67 6.08 0.47 -8.65
CA ILE A 67 4.72 -0.06 -8.56
C ILE A 67 4.35 -0.71 -9.90
N LEU A 68 3.99 -1.98 -9.86
CA LEU A 68 3.52 -2.77 -11.01
C LEU A 68 1.99 -2.77 -11.10
N ARG A 69 1.31 -2.81 -9.95
CA ARG A 69 -0.15 -2.83 -9.88
C ARG A 69 -0.65 -2.25 -8.56
N ILE A 70 -1.78 -1.56 -8.61
CA ILE A 70 -2.55 -1.15 -7.43
C ILE A 70 -3.96 -1.73 -7.54
N SER A 71 -4.49 -2.29 -6.45
CA SER A 71 -5.90 -2.66 -6.32
C SER A 71 -6.45 -2.16 -4.99
N THR A 72 -7.74 -1.82 -4.97
CA THR A 72 -8.40 -1.33 -3.75
C THR A 72 -9.67 -2.11 -3.48
N SER A 73 -9.92 -2.44 -2.21
CA SER A 73 -11.26 -2.86 -1.77
C SER A 73 -12.03 -1.63 -1.31
N ARG A 74 -13.30 -1.55 -1.71
CA ARG A 74 -14.30 -0.68 -1.07
C ARG A 74 -14.91 -1.41 0.12
#